data_AF-B0XT66-F1
#
_entry.id   AF-B0XT66-F1
#
_cell.length_a   1.000
_cell.length_b   1.000
_cell.length_c   1.000
_cell.angle_alpha   90.00
_cell.angle_beta   90.00
_cell.angle_gamma   90.00
#
_symmetry.space_group_name_H-M   'P 1'
#
loop_
_entity.id
_entity.type
_entity.pdbx_description
1 polymer ?
#
loop_
_entity_poly.entity_id
_entity_poly.type
_entity_poly.pdbx_seq_one_letter_code
_entity_poly.pdbx_strand_id
1 'polypeptide(L)'
;MSGSKKGGKSLCQLPENAKLRILEYLGLVRPCLIDITGEAHRVKQAADHTCDTRNLFHTRGNWSTRAGQVCDHPRLPTEVLMVSRKFREDLGALFWSHNRFSFILTNLNDWDCFFNAVDWAAEDVRYLYIEMRTWDNRFIKPGGQRNLLRLWSRFCRYAALEMVNLRYFSLKCRVKDMAVAVKIMSAMDPFPVLSECAFHFSHTPEEAIRPVVKSNALRLTGNLSEDCTIPFPYFDLPKEVQLIILEFLLGNQLDPYLPPEGRLPGVISFMDRKSLRINESRPLTCCGTCSSLKAACFCRARQTAYSTTCSCFSSPVSYFLVCRAFYEDARRIFFTINRFAFVEEDPDFMMGFMNSIPTSSFMLICHLVFKFPAMHRHPAKPSHKPHEDSAMVSWSVLRRFIREHFELSRLSLTIVDLGTKESSWQNAATHRNKYVRKLLEAFQDLRGLREFRVFLEDDQSYELTAEQLVMGRAVASRPLDFQFPFVENGH
;
A
#
# COMPACT_ATOMS: atom_id res chain seq x y z
N MET A 1 60.99 -17.02 -29.37
CA MET A 1 59.99 -17.22 -28.30
C MET A 1 58.93 -16.12 -28.42
N SER A 2 57.80 -16.43 -29.06
CA SER A 2 56.65 -15.54 -29.21
C SER A 2 55.81 -15.60 -27.94
N GLY A 3 55.92 -14.61 -27.08
CA GLY A 3 55.09 -14.47 -25.90
C GLY A 3 53.69 -14.04 -26.30
N SER A 4 52.78 -15.01 -26.40
CA SER A 4 51.34 -14.76 -26.52
C SER A 4 50.88 -13.93 -25.32
N LYS A 5 50.68 -12.62 -25.54
CA LYS A 5 49.97 -11.75 -24.60
C LYS A 5 48.57 -12.33 -24.45
N LYS A 6 48.28 -12.97 -23.32
CA LYS A 6 46.90 -13.33 -22.94
C LYS A 6 46.08 -12.04 -22.95
N GLY A 7 45.30 -11.84 -24.01
CA GLY A 7 44.39 -10.71 -24.12
C GLY A 7 43.43 -10.73 -22.93
N GLY A 8 43.38 -9.62 -22.19
CA GLY A 8 42.42 -9.46 -21.11
C GLY A 8 40.99 -9.69 -21.63
N LYS A 9 40.14 -10.33 -20.82
CA LYS A 9 38.73 -10.50 -21.18
C LYS A 9 38.08 -9.12 -21.30
N SER A 10 37.43 -8.86 -22.42
CA SER A 10 36.63 -7.64 -22.61
C SER A 10 35.40 -7.65 -21.69
N LEU A 11 34.86 -6.48 -21.35
CA LEU A 11 33.65 -6.34 -20.51
C LEU A 11 32.48 -7.18 -21.03
N CYS A 12 32.28 -7.21 -22.35
CA CYS A 12 31.22 -8.00 -22.99
C CYS A 12 31.40 -9.53 -22.87
N GLN A 13 32.60 -10.01 -22.54
CA GLN A 13 32.90 -11.44 -22.32
C GLN A 13 32.73 -11.87 -20.87
N LEU A 14 32.40 -10.95 -19.96
CA LEU A 14 32.12 -11.29 -18.59
C LEU A 14 30.74 -11.96 -18.45
N PRO A 15 30.52 -12.78 -17.41
CA PRO A 15 29.19 -13.25 -17.05
C PRO A 15 28.21 -12.10 -16.77
N GLU A 16 26.92 -12.33 -17.00
CA GLU A 16 25.87 -11.31 -16.88
C GLU A 16 25.83 -10.64 -15.49
N ASN A 17 25.93 -11.42 -14.43
CA ASN A 17 25.97 -10.90 -13.06
C ASN A 17 27.14 -9.93 -12.83
N ALA A 18 28.31 -10.19 -13.42
CA ALA A 18 29.46 -9.29 -13.34
C ALA A 18 29.22 -8.00 -14.15
N LYS A 19 28.62 -8.10 -15.34
CA LYS A 19 28.21 -6.93 -16.14
C LYS A 19 27.23 -6.05 -15.37
N LEU A 20 26.20 -6.64 -14.77
CA LEU A 20 25.20 -5.92 -13.98
C LEU A 20 25.83 -5.16 -12.82
N ARG A 21 26.72 -5.80 -12.05
CA ARG A 21 27.46 -5.11 -10.98
C ARG A 21 28.28 -3.93 -11.50
N ILE A 22 28.94 -4.08 -12.66
CA ILE A 22 29.70 -2.99 -13.27
C ILE A 22 28.75 -1.86 -13.69
N LEU A 23 27.60 -2.17 -14.29
CA LEU A 23 26.60 -1.16 -14.66
C LEU A 23 26.00 -0.46 -13.43
N GLU A 24 25.81 -1.15 -12.31
CA GLU A 24 25.43 -0.55 -11.03
C GLU A 24 26.50 0.42 -10.53
N TYR A 25 27.78 0.03 -10.55
CA TYR A 25 28.90 0.91 -10.16
C TYR A 25 29.04 2.13 -11.05
N LEU A 26 28.79 1.99 -12.35
CA LEU A 26 28.75 3.11 -13.29
C LEU A 26 27.51 3.99 -13.10
N GLY A 27 26.54 3.55 -12.30
CA GLY A 27 25.25 4.21 -12.15
C GLY A 27 24.42 4.18 -13.43
N LEU A 28 24.59 3.18 -14.30
CA LEU A 28 23.69 2.92 -15.43
C LEU A 28 22.48 2.10 -15.01
N VAL A 29 22.66 1.12 -14.12
CA VAL A 29 21.56 0.38 -13.49
C VAL A 29 21.29 0.96 -12.11
N ARG A 30 20.07 1.45 -11.87
CA ARG A 30 19.68 2.14 -10.64
C ARG A 30 18.36 1.59 -10.08
N PRO A 31 18.16 1.63 -8.76
CA PRO A 31 16.91 1.21 -8.14
C PRO A 31 15.77 2.23 -8.29
N CYS A 32 16.07 3.48 -8.66
CA CYS A 32 15.11 4.58 -8.82
C CYS A 32 14.34 4.52 -10.15
N LEU A 33 13.20 5.20 -10.21
CA LEU A 33 12.45 5.41 -11.45
C LEU A 33 13.14 6.50 -12.30
N ILE A 34 13.50 6.17 -13.54
CA ILE A 34 14.19 7.06 -14.48
C ILE A 34 13.18 7.72 -15.42
N ASP A 35 13.10 9.05 -15.39
CA ASP A 35 12.27 9.81 -16.33
C ASP A 35 13.00 10.04 -17.64
N ILE A 36 12.56 9.37 -18.71
CA ILE A 36 13.22 9.39 -20.02
C ILE A 36 13.31 10.81 -20.59
N THR A 37 12.25 11.61 -20.45
CA THR A 37 12.21 12.98 -21.00
C THR A 37 12.99 13.96 -20.13
N GLY A 38 12.95 13.79 -18.82
CA GLY A 38 13.66 14.64 -17.86
C GLY A 38 15.18 14.42 -17.84
N GLU A 39 15.65 13.25 -18.26
CA GLU A 39 17.06 12.86 -18.10
C GLU A 39 18.04 13.75 -18.90
N ALA A 40 17.63 14.22 -20.08
CA ALA A 40 18.45 15.14 -20.89
C ALA A 40 18.69 16.49 -20.20
N HIS A 41 17.79 16.90 -19.30
CA HIS A 41 17.81 18.18 -18.59
C HIS A 41 18.28 18.06 -17.14
N ARG A 42 18.69 16.85 -16.70
CA ARG A 42 19.14 16.60 -15.33
C ARG A 42 20.47 17.32 -15.06
N VAL A 43 20.42 18.33 -14.18
CA VAL A 43 21.60 19.10 -13.75
C VAL A 43 22.31 18.37 -12.61
N LYS A 44 23.65 18.41 -12.63
CA LYS A 44 24.54 17.80 -11.64
C LYS A 44 24.29 18.43 -10.26
N GLN A 45 23.50 17.78 -9.40
CA GLN A 45 23.46 18.11 -7.97
C GLN A 45 24.41 17.17 -7.20
N ALA A 46 24.97 17.67 -6.11
CA ALA A 46 26.24 17.24 -5.54
C ALA A 46 26.25 15.81 -4.94
N ALA A 47 27.37 15.13 -5.17
CA ALA A 47 28.18 14.17 -4.40
C ALA A 47 27.61 13.14 -3.40
N ASP A 48 26.37 13.24 -2.91
CA ASP A 48 25.85 12.23 -1.99
C ASP A 48 25.19 11.10 -2.78
N HIS A 49 25.96 10.02 -2.97
CA HIS A 49 25.60 8.81 -3.72
C HIS A 49 24.50 7.95 -3.07
N THR A 50 23.70 8.51 -2.17
CA THR A 50 22.68 7.76 -1.42
C THR A 50 21.30 8.11 -1.92
N CYS A 51 20.94 7.58 -3.10
CA CYS A 51 19.53 7.33 -3.37
C CYS A 51 19.07 6.31 -2.34
N ASP A 52 18.51 6.82 -1.25
CA ASP A 52 18.17 5.97 -0.13
C ASP A 52 17.16 4.92 -0.59
N THR A 53 17.59 3.67 -0.63
CA THR A 53 16.69 2.52 -0.80
C THR A 53 15.66 2.46 0.32
N ARG A 54 15.85 3.21 1.42
CA ARG A 54 14.84 3.51 2.46
C ARG A 54 13.87 4.62 2.09
N ASN A 55 13.77 5.00 0.82
CA ASN A 55 12.55 5.52 0.22
C ASN A 55 11.43 4.43 0.19
N LEU A 56 11.24 3.74 1.32
CA LEU A 56 9.93 3.31 1.76
C LEU A 56 9.02 4.49 1.50
N PHE A 57 7.93 4.21 0.79
CA PHE A 57 6.84 5.13 0.57
C PHE A 57 6.36 5.71 1.91
N HIS A 58 7.04 6.74 2.40
CA HIS A 58 6.42 7.76 3.21
C HIS A 58 5.52 8.50 2.24
N THR A 59 4.34 7.92 2.00
CA THR A 59 3.13 8.74 1.92
C THR A 59 2.92 9.39 3.29
N ARG A 60 3.90 10.16 3.80
CA ARG A 60 3.69 11.16 4.84
C ARG A 60 3.03 12.32 4.13
N GLY A 61 1.71 12.39 4.25
CA GLY A 61 0.94 13.55 3.84
C GLY A 61 0.53 13.58 2.37
N ASN A 62 -0.47 12.75 2.00
CA ASN A 62 -1.40 12.89 0.86
C ASN A 62 -1.23 11.88 -0.29
N TRP A 63 -2.33 11.26 -0.70
CA TRP A 63 -2.45 10.37 -1.87
C TRP A 63 -2.17 11.01 -3.24
N SER A 64 -2.00 12.33 -3.25
CA SER A 64 -1.52 13.12 -4.37
C SER A 64 0.01 13.30 -4.37
N THR A 65 0.73 12.86 -3.33
CA THR A 65 2.20 12.90 -3.34
C THR A 65 2.71 12.05 -4.50
N ARG A 66 3.49 12.68 -5.37
CA ARG A 66 4.35 11.97 -6.33
C ARG A 66 5.22 11.01 -5.52
N ALA A 67 5.52 9.84 -6.06
CA ALA A 67 6.48 8.95 -5.42
C ALA A 67 7.82 9.69 -5.23
N GLY A 68 8.17 9.92 -3.96
CA GLY A 68 9.52 10.25 -3.51
C GLY A 68 10.08 11.59 -3.97
N GLN A 69 11.11 12.05 -3.27
CA GLN A 69 12.02 13.08 -3.75
C GLN A 69 12.45 12.80 -5.19
N VAL A 70 12.69 13.87 -5.95
CA VAL A 70 13.43 13.77 -7.21
C VAL A 70 14.75 13.09 -6.88
N CYS A 71 14.96 11.92 -7.47
CA CYS A 71 16.21 11.18 -7.40
C CYS A 71 17.36 12.14 -7.72
N ASP A 72 18.32 12.25 -6.81
CA ASP A 72 19.48 13.16 -6.82
C ASP A 72 20.68 12.61 -7.60
N HIS A 73 20.59 11.37 -8.11
CA HIS A 73 21.65 10.79 -8.91
C HIS A 73 22.09 11.72 -10.07
N PRO A 74 23.37 11.69 -10.45
CA PRO A 74 23.84 12.41 -11.63
C PRO A 74 23.18 11.88 -12.91
N ARG A 75 23.31 12.63 -14.00
CA ARG A 75 22.89 12.18 -15.33
C ARG A 75 23.44 10.78 -15.66
N LEU A 76 22.61 9.93 -16.26
CA LEU A 76 22.99 8.62 -16.74
C LEU A 76 24.15 8.75 -17.75
N PRO A 77 25.28 8.04 -17.54
CA PRO A 77 26.41 8.08 -18.46
C PRO A 77 26.15 7.19 -19.68
N THR A 78 25.11 7.50 -20.45
CA THR A 78 24.66 6.71 -21.61
C THR A 78 25.67 6.72 -22.75
N GLU A 79 26.65 7.62 -22.73
CA GLU A 79 27.78 7.66 -23.65
C GLU A 79 28.59 6.34 -23.62
N VAL A 80 28.60 5.63 -22.48
CA VAL A 80 29.23 4.31 -22.35
C VAL A 80 28.58 3.29 -23.30
N LEU A 81 27.26 3.36 -23.49
CA LEU A 81 26.53 2.49 -24.42
C LEU A 81 26.83 2.83 -25.88
N MET A 82 27.32 4.05 -26.15
CA MET A 82 27.61 4.55 -27.50
C MET A 82 29.03 4.25 -27.97
N VAL A 83 29.89 3.67 -27.12
CA VAL A 83 31.30 3.38 -27.44
C VAL A 83 31.45 2.42 -28.62
N SER A 84 30.59 1.42 -28.73
CA SER A 84 30.56 0.49 -29.87
C SER A 84 29.20 -0.14 -30.03
N ARG A 85 28.90 -0.65 -31.24
CA ARG A 85 27.67 -1.42 -31.50
C ARG A 85 27.51 -2.60 -30.54
N LYS A 86 28.60 -3.31 -30.24
CA LYS A 86 28.60 -4.43 -29.30
C LYS A 86 28.24 -4.01 -27.87
N PHE A 87 28.75 -2.87 -27.41
CA PHE A 87 28.38 -2.33 -26.10
C PHE A 87 26.91 -1.92 -26.08
N ARG A 88 26.44 -1.28 -27.15
CA ARG A 88 25.06 -0.85 -27.30
C ARG A 88 24.09 -2.03 -27.22
N GLU A 89 24.35 -3.10 -27.97
CA GLU A 89 23.49 -4.29 -27.99
C GLU A 89 23.59 -5.07 -26.66
N ASP A 90 24.79 -5.39 -26.19
CA ASP A 90 24.99 -6.26 -25.01
C ASP A 90 24.67 -5.56 -23.67
N LEU A 91 25.22 -4.36 -23.44
CA LEU A 91 25.00 -3.63 -22.19
C LEU A 91 23.70 -2.82 -22.22
N GLY A 92 23.24 -2.41 -23.40
CA GLY A 92 21.95 -1.74 -23.57
C GLY A 92 20.80 -2.66 -23.18
N ALA A 93 20.83 -3.93 -23.58
CA ALA A 93 19.83 -4.91 -23.17
C ALA A 93 19.74 -5.05 -21.64
N LEU A 94 20.89 -5.13 -20.96
CA LEU A 94 20.93 -5.15 -19.49
C LEU A 94 20.42 -3.85 -18.87
N PHE A 95 20.78 -2.71 -19.44
CA PHE A 95 20.30 -1.40 -19.00
C PHE A 95 18.77 -1.29 -19.08
N TRP A 96 18.15 -1.65 -20.19
CA TRP A 96 16.70 -1.53 -20.39
C TRP A 96 15.87 -2.58 -19.64
N SER A 97 16.43 -3.78 -19.46
CA SER A 97 15.74 -4.87 -18.77
C SER A 97 15.75 -4.76 -17.24
N HIS A 98 16.70 -4.02 -16.66
CA HIS A 98 16.87 -3.91 -15.19
C HIS A 98 16.47 -2.55 -14.61
N ASN A 99 16.46 -1.50 -15.41
CA ASN A 99 16.00 -0.19 -14.97
C ASN A 99 14.48 -0.05 -15.07
N ARG A 100 13.93 0.83 -14.24
CA ARG A 100 12.51 1.22 -14.28
C ARG A 100 12.39 2.57 -14.95
N PHE A 101 11.59 2.66 -16.00
CA PHE A 101 11.44 3.91 -16.74
C PHE A 101 10.08 4.54 -16.53
N SER A 102 10.05 5.87 -16.58
CA SER A 102 8.84 6.66 -16.64
C SER A 102 8.84 7.61 -17.82
N PHE A 103 7.65 7.92 -18.30
CA PHE A 103 7.43 8.85 -19.39
C PHE A 103 6.10 9.60 -19.21
N ILE A 104 6.10 10.90 -19.48
CA ILE A 104 4.88 11.73 -19.46
C ILE A 104 4.43 11.97 -20.90
N LEU A 105 3.22 11.54 -21.23
CA LEU A 105 2.62 11.75 -22.55
C LEU A 105 1.58 12.87 -22.49
N THR A 106 1.89 14.02 -23.09
CA THR A 106 0.94 15.14 -23.27
C THR A 106 0.72 15.51 -24.73
N ASN A 107 1.77 15.42 -25.56
CA ASN A 107 1.77 15.91 -26.93
C ASN A 107 2.70 15.07 -27.84
N LEU A 108 2.80 15.46 -29.12
CA LEU A 108 3.60 14.74 -30.12
C LEU A 108 5.11 14.83 -29.86
N ASN A 109 5.61 15.95 -29.34
CA ASN A 109 7.03 16.11 -29.02
C ASN A 109 7.46 15.14 -27.91
N ASP A 110 6.61 14.94 -26.91
CA ASP A 110 6.86 13.94 -25.86
C ASP A 110 6.99 12.54 -26.48
N TRP A 111 6.06 12.21 -27.39
CA TRP A 111 6.08 10.94 -28.11
C TRP A 111 7.36 10.77 -28.94
N ASP A 112 7.78 11.79 -29.68
CA ASP A 112 9.00 11.74 -30.50
C ASP A 112 10.25 11.62 -29.62
N CYS A 113 10.27 12.30 -28.47
CA CYS A 113 11.35 12.18 -27.48
C CYS A 113 11.45 10.75 -26.93
N PHE A 114 10.32 10.16 -26.53
CA PHE A 114 10.26 8.77 -26.08
C PHE A 114 10.72 7.80 -27.17
N PHE A 115 10.18 7.94 -28.38
CA PHE A 115 10.49 7.06 -29.50
C PHE A 115 11.99 7.11 -29.81
N ASN A 116 12.57 8.30 -29.98
CA ASN A 116 14.00 8.44 -30.27
C ASN A 116 14.91 7.86 -29.17
N ALA A 117 14.46 7.89 -27.91
CA ALA A 117 15.23 7.35 -26.79
C ALA A 117 15.17 5.82 -26.71
N VAL A 118 14.01 5.22 -27.01
CA VAL A 118 13.70 3.81 -26.72
C VAL A 118 13.83 2.91 -27.94
N ASP A 119 13.61 3.42 -29.16
CA ASP A 119 13.34 2.59 -30.33
C ASP A 119 14.40 1.54 -30.66
N TRP A 120 15.66 1.89 -30.48
CA TRP A 120 16.78 1.00 -30.73
C TRP A 120 16.89 -0.20 -29.76
N ALA A 121 16.16 -0.19 -28.64
CA ALA A 121 16.16 -1.24 -27.63
C ALA A 121 14.76 -1.48 -27.03
N ALA A 122 13.72 -1.22 -27.83
CA ALA A 122 12.33 -1.39 -27.40
C ALA A 122 12.05 -2.83 -26.92
N GLU A 123 12.69 -3.81 -27.54
CA GLU A 123 12.55 -5.22 -27.20
C GLU A 123 13.03 -5.56 -25.79
N ASP A 124 13.99 -4.81 -25.24
CA ASP A 124 14.59 -5.06 -23.93
C ASP A 124 13.85 -4.37 -22.78
N VAL A 125 12.92 -3.45 -23.09
CA VAL A 125 12.18 -2.69 -22.07
C VAL A 125 11.27 -3.61 -21.28
N ARG A 126 11.56 -3.77 -19.98
CA ARG A 126 10.79 -4.66 -19.10
C ARG A 126 9.84 -3.93 -18.14
N TYR A 127 10.20 -2.70 -17.76
CA TYR A 127 9.57 -1.92 -16.69
C TYR A 127 9.23 -0.51 -17.18
N LEU A 128 7.94 -0.21 -17.38
CA LEU A 128 7.50 1.09 -17.90
C LEU A 128 6.28 1.69 -17.17
N TYR A 129 6.46 2.91 -16.67
CA TYR A 129 5.40 3.76 -16.13
C TYR A 129 5.06 4.89 -17.10
N ILE A 130 3.77 5.12 -17.36
CA ILE A 130 3.32 6.24 -18.18
C ILE A 130 2.33 7.11 -17.40
N GLU A 131 2.58 8.42 -17.40
CA GLU A 131 1.60 9.42 -16.96
C GLU A 131 1.02 10.14 -18.19
N MET A 132 -0.23 9.83 -18.53
CA MET A 132 -0.97 10.54 -19.58
C MET A 132 -1.69 11.76 -19.01
N ARG A 133 -1.38 12.95 -19.53
CA ARG A 133 -1.95 14.21 -19.00
C ARG A 133 -2.35 15.14 -20.13
N THR A 134 -3.38 15.93 -19.87
CA THR A 134 -3.66 17.11 -20.69
C THR A 134 -2.66 18.21 -20.34
N TRP A 135 -2.46 19.18 -21.25
CA TRP A 135 -1.55 20.31 -21.03
C TRP A 135 -1.87 21.12 -19.74
N ASP A 136 -3.15 21.20 -19.38
CA ASP A 136 -3.66 21.85 -18.17
C ASP A 136 -3.85 20.88 -16.98
N ASN A 137 -3.44 19.63 -17.14
CA ASN A 137 -3.56 18.57 -16.14
C ASN A 137 -5.00 18.32 -15.62
N ARG A 138 -6.01 18.59 -16.45
CA ARG A 138 -7.42 18.31 -16.15
C ARG A 138 -7.83 16.90 -16.59
N PHE A 139 -9.07 16.53 -16.30
CA PHE A 139 -9.64 15.26 -16.75
C PHE A 139 -9.82 15.23 -18.26
N ILE A 140 -9.50 14.09 -18.88
CA ILE A 140 -9.77 13.84 -20.29
C ILE A 140 -11.30 13.76 -20.49
N LYS A 141 -11.81 14.53 -21.44
CA LYS A 141 -13.25 14.62 -21.72
C LYS A 141 -13.66 13.79 -22.95
N PRO A 142 -14.92 13.31 -23.02
CA PRO A 142 -15.48 12.73 -24.23
C PRO A 142 -15.37 13.70 -25.41
N GLY A 143 -14.93 13.21 -26.57
CA GLY A 143 -14.75 14.02 -27.79
C GLY A 143 -13.61 15.05 -27.75
N GLY A 144 -13.09 15.38 -26.56
CA GLY A 144 -11.92 16.24 -26.31
C GLY A 144 -10.59 15.49 -26.41
N GLN A 145 -9.48 16.23 -26.45
CA GLN A 145 -8.10 15.72 -26.46
C GLN A 145 -7.87 14.54 -27.44
N ARG A 146 -8.48 14.60 -28.63
CA ARG A 146 -8.41 13.56 -29.66
C ARG A 146 -6.97 13.19 -30.02
N ASN A 147 -6.07 14.18 -30.04
CA ASN A 147 -4.66 13.96 -30.33
C ASN A 147 -3.98 13.10 -29.26
N LEU A 148 -4.22 13.36 -27.97
CA LEU A 148 -3.67 12.55 -26.87
C LEU A 148 -4.15 11.10 -26.95
N LEU A 149 -5.43 10.88 -27.23
CA LEU A 149 -5.98 9.53 -27.40
C LEU A 149 -5.44 8.82 -28.64
N ARG A 150 -5.17 9.55 -29.75
CA ARG A 150 -4.50 9.01 -30.94
C ARG A 150 -3.05 8.61 -30.64
N LEU A 151 -2.32 9.44 -29.90
CA LEU A 151 -0.95 9.15 -29.46
C LEU A 151 -0.93 7.92 -28.55
N TRP A 152 -1.88 7.81 -27.63
CA TRP A 152 -2.05 6.61 -26.82
C TRP A 152 -2.25 5.36 -27.67
N SER A 153 -3.20 5.37 -28.61
CA SER A 153 -3.39 4.22 -29.52
C SER A 153 -2.14 3.90 -30.36
N ARG A 154 -1.34 4.92 -30.73
CA ARG A 154 -0.06 4.72 -31.41
C ARG A 154 0.95 4.03 -30.49
N PHE A 155 1.08 4.48 -29.24
CA PHE A 155 1.89 3.83 -28.22
C PHE A 155 1.47 2.37 -28.02
N CYS A 156 0.18 2.10 -27.88
CA CYS A 156 -0.32 0.75 -27.66
C CYS A 156 0.09 -0.22 -28.78
N ARG A 157 -0.03 0.19 -30.03
CA ARG A 157 0.40 -0.62 -31.18
C ARG A 157 1.92 -0.80 -31.23
N TYR A 158 2.67 0.24 -30.89
CA TYR A 158 4.12 0.17 -30.83
C TYR A 158 4.59 -0.80 -29.73
N ALA A 159 4.01 -0.71 -28.54
CA ALA A 159 4.31 -1.64 -27.44
C ALA A 159 3.96 -3.09 -27.79
N ALA A 160 2.86 -3.31 -28.52
CA ALA A 160 2.46 -4.63 -29.01
C ALA A 160 3.47 -5.26 -29.97
N LEU A 161 4.07 -4.45 -30.85
CA LEU A 161 4.96 -4.94 -31.92
C LEU A 161 6.42 -5.01 -31.47
N GLU A 162 6.90 -3.98 -30.77
CA GLU A 162 8.33 -3.79 -30.54
C GLU A 162 8.74 -4.07 -29.08
N MET A 163 7.83 -3.99 -28.11
CA MET A 163 8.14 -4.16 -26.67
C MET A 163 7.81 -5.56 -26.16
N VAL A 164 8.32 -6.59 -26.83
CA VAL A 164 7.98 -8.00 -26.57
C VAL A 164 8.33 -8.47 -25.15
N ASN A 165 9.34 -7.89 -24.49
CA ASN A 165 9.72 -8.23 -23.12
C ASN A 165 9.10 -7.32 -22.05
N LEU A 166 8.14 -6.45 -22.40
CA LEU A 166 7.43 -5.66 -21.41
C LEU A 166 6.62 -6.57 -20.48
N ARG A 167 6.99 -6.58 -19.19
CA ARG A 167 6.34 -7.42 -18.17
C ARG A 167 5.64 -6.62 -17.08
N TYR A 168 6.14 -5.41 -16.78
CA TYR A 168 5.63 -4.59 -15.70
C TYR A 168 5.23 -3.22 -16.23
N PHE A 169 3.93 -2.95 -16.21
CA PHE A 169 3.39 -1.71 -16.75
C PHE A 169 2.57 -0.96 -15.71
N SER A 170 2.65 0.37 -15.69
CA SER A 170 1.72 1.17 -14.90
C SER A 170 1.29 2.40 -15.66
N LEU A 171 -0.01 2.70 -15.64
CA LEU A 171 -0.57 3.87 -16.32
C LEU A 171 -1.34 4.72 -15.32
N LYS A 172 -1.03 6.01 -15.31
CA LYS A 172 -1.80 7.04 -14.61
C LYS A 172 -2.36 8.02 -15.62
N CYS A 173 -3.66 8.27 -15.55
CA CYS A 173 -4.34 9.20 -16.44
C CYS A 173 -5.54 9.81 -15.74
N ARG A 174 -5.85 11.11 -15.88
CA ARG A 174 -7.03 11.68 -15.19
C ARG A 174 -8.30 11.42 -16.00
N VAL A 175 -9.14 10.48 -15.57
CA VAL A 175 -10.39 10.09 -16.25
C VAL A 175 -11.56 10.06 -15.26
N LYS A 176 -12.68 10.66 -15.66
CA LYS A 176 -13.96 10.65 -14.92
C LYS A 176 -15.13 10.08 -15.71
N ASP A 177 -14.97 9.97 -17.03
CA ASP A 177 -16.01 9.52 -17.93
C ASP A 177 -15.81 8.05 -18.33
N MET A 178 -16.90 7.29 -18.31
CA MET A 178 -16.89 5.86 -18.62
C MET A 178 -16.48 5.58 -20.07
N ALA A 179 -16.97 6.34 -21.05
CA ALA A 179 -16.65 6.12 -22.45
C ALA A 179 -15.18 6.41 -22.74
N VAL A 180 -14.59 7.42 -22.08
CA VAL A 180 -13.15 7.69 -22.15
C VAL A 180 -12.34 6.56 -21.50
N ALA A 181 -12.76 6.07 -20.34
CA ALA A 181 -12.11 4.97 -19.64
C ALA A 181 -12.07 3.70 -20.50
N VAL A 182 -13.22 3.32 -21.08
CA VAL A 182 -13.32 2.19 -22.02
C VAL A 182 -12.40 2.40 -23.21
N LYS A 183 -12.41 3.58 -23.84
CA LYS A 183 -11.57 3.87 -25.01
C LYS A 183 -10.07 3.77 -24.72
N ILE A 184 -9.61 4.25 -23.56
CA ILE A 184 -8.20 4.12 -23.14
C ILE A 184 -7.85 2.65 -22.95
N MET A 185 -8.72 1.91 -22.29
CA MET A 185 -8.49 0.51 -21.95
C MET A 185 -8.55 -0.42 -23.18
N SER A 186 -9.53 -0.26 -24.07
CA SER A 186 -9.63 -1.01 -25.33
C SER A 186 -8.48 -0.69 -26.29
N ALA A 187 -7.88 0.50 -26.22
CA ALA A 187 -6.67 0.77 -26.99
C ALA A 187 -5.50 -0.14 -26.57
N MET A 188 -5.54 -0.72 -25.37
CA MET A 188 -4.56 -1.69 -24.87
C MET A 188 -4.89 -3.14 -25.27
N ASP A 189 -5.91 -3.40 -26.08
CA ASP A 189 -6.23 -4.75 -26.55
C ASP A 189 -5.03 -5.49 -27.17
N PRO A 190 -4.17 -4.87 -28.01
CA PRO A 190 -3.04 -5.56 -28.61
C PRO A 190 -1.80 -5.68 -27.70
N PHE A 191 -1.83 -5.19 -26.45
CA PHE A 191 -0.63 -5.21 -25.58
C PHE A 191 -0.05 -6.62 -25.40
N PRO A 192 1.27 -6.72 -25.17
CA PRO A 192 1.89 -7.98 -24.78
C PRO A 192 1.34 -8.45 -23.43
N VAL A 193 1.41 -9.76 -23.18
CA VAL A 193 1.03 -10.35 -21.88
C VAL A 193 1.99 -9.87 -20.80
N LEU A 194 1.43 -9.18 -19.81
CA LEU A 194 2.14 -8.60 -18.69
C LEU A 194 2.19 -9.59 -17.51
N SER A 195 3.24 -9.52 -16.71
CA SER A 195 3.28 -10.21 -15.41
C SER A 195 2.49 -9.43 -14.36
N GLU A 196 2.60 -8.08 -14.38
CA GLU A 196 1.88 -7.21 -13.47
C GLU A 196 1.50 -5.91 -14.15
N CYS A 197 0.34 -5.37 -13.75
CA CYS A 197 -0.05 -4.05 -14.18
C CYS A 197 -0.81 -3.26 -13.12
N ALA A 198 -0.74 -1.94 -13.23
CA ALA A 198 -1.47 -1.03 -12.37
C ALA A 198 -2.00 0.18 -13.14
N PHE A 199 -3.22 0.60 -12.79
CA PHE A 199 -3.95 1.64 -13.49
C PHE A 199 -4.57 2.61 -12.50
N HIS A 200 -4.40 3.91 -12.73
CA HIS A 200 -4.95 4.98 -11.90
C HIS A 200 -5.67 6.01 -12.76
N PHE A 201 -6.97 6.21 -12.48
CA PHE A 201 -7.82 7.16 -13.20
C PHE A 201 -8.26 8.38 -12.38
N SER A 202 -8.53 8.20 -11.09
CA SER A 202 -8.94 9.29 -10.22
C SER A 202 -8.61 8.97 -8.76
N HIS A 203 -8.39 10.02 -7.97
CA HIS A 203 -8.29 9.93 -6.51
C HIS A 203 -9.66 9.82 -5.82
N THR A 204 -10.76 9.99 -6.58
CA THR A 204 -12.13 9.72 -6.14
C THR A 204 -12.56 8.33 -6.58
N PRO A 205 -13.38 7.62 -5.79
CA PRO A 205 -13.91 6.33 -6.17
C PRO A 205 -15.05 6.49 -7.19
N GLU A 206 -14.87 5.98 -8.40
CA GLU A 206 -15.93 5.88 -9.43
C GLU A 206 -16.31 4.40 -9.62
N GLU A 207 -17.41 3.98 -8.98
CA GLU A 207 -17.81 2.56 -8.95
C GLU A 207 -18.11 1.98 -10.34
N ALA A 208 -18.58 2.79 -11.28
CA ALA A 208 -18.85 2.35 -12.66
C ALA A 208 -17.57 2.05 -13.47
N ILE A 209 -16.48 2.77 -13.20
CA ILE A 209 -15.23 2.67 -13.98
C ILE A 209 -14.31 1.57 -13.43
N ARG A 210 -14.33 1.33 -12.12
CA ARG A 210 -13.48 0.33 -11.46
C ARG A 210 -13.55 -1.08 -12.09
N PRO A 211 -14.73 -1.63 -12.45
CA PRO A 211 -14.83 -2.90 -13.14
C PRO A 211 -14.07 -2.93 -14.47
N VAL A 212 -14.10 -1.84 -15.24
CA VAL A 212 -13.39 -1.74 -16.54
C VAL A 212 -11.88 -1.84 -16.34
N VAL A 213 -11.36 -1.09 -15.35
CA VAL A 213 -9.94 -1.07 -15.04
C VAL A 213 -9.48 -2.43 -14.51
N LYS A 214 -10.26 -3.04 -13.61
CA LYS A 214 -9.99 -4.39 -13.09
C LYS A 214 -10.00 -5.43 -14.21
N SER A 215 -11.03 -5.44 -15.05
CA SER A 215 -11.18 -6.39 -16.15
C SER A 215 -10.00 -6.31 -17.11
N ASN A 216 -9.59 -5.10 -17.52
CA ASN A 216 -8.44 -4.93 -18.40
C ASN A 216 -7.13 -5.37 -17.76
N ALA A 217 -6.92 -5.10 -16.47
CA ALA A 217 -5.74 -5.59 -15.77
C ALA A 217 -5.66 -7.12 -15.73
N LEU A 218 -6.80 -7.79 -15.48
CA LEU A 218 -6.86 -9.25 -15.51
C LEU A 218 -6.63 -9.81 -16.92
N ARG A 219 -7.21 -9.19 -17.95
CA ARG A 219 -6.96 -9.54 -19.36
C ARG A 219 -5.48 -9.45 -19.73
N LEU A 220 -4.87 -8.30 -19.43
CA LEU A 220 -3.47 -8.04 -19.77
C LEU A 220 -2.49 -8.96 -19.02
N THR A 221 -2.91 -9.55 -17.91
CA THR A 221 -2.09 -10.51 -17.15
C THR A 221 -2.45 -11.97 -17.42
N GLY A 222 -3.29 -12.25 -18.42
CA GLY A 222 -3.73 -13.61 -18.75
C GLY A 222 -4.67 -14.24 -17.71
N ASN A 223 -5.14 -13.46 -16.73
CA ASN A 223 -6.05 -13.90 -15.66
C ASN A 223 -7.54 -13.70 -16.02
N LEU A 224 -7.82 -13.22 -17.24
CA LEU A 224 -9.17 -13.12 -17.80
C LEU A 224 -9.16 -13.86 -19.15
N SER A 225 -9.27 -15.18 -19.15
CA SER A 225 -9.47 -15.93 -20.40
C SER A 225 -10.96 -16.02 -20.73
N GLU A 226 -11.31 -15.85 -22.00
CA GLU A 226 -12.65 -16.20 -22.52
C GLU A 226 -12.96 -17.69 -22.33
N ASP A 227 -11.91 -18.53 -22.24
CA ASP A 227 -11.97 -19.96 -21.92
C ASP A 227 -12.16 -20.28 -20.43
N CYS A 228 -12.29 -19.28 -19.53
CA CYS A 228 -12.69 -19.49 -18.13
C CYS A 228 -14.19 -19.88 -18.01
N THR A 229 -14.68 -20.74 -18.90
CA THR A 229 -15.99 -21.38 -18.78
C THR A 229 -16.05 -22.30 -17.57
N ILE A 230 -14.90 -22.78 -17.10
CA ILE A 230 -14.77 -23.60 -15.90
C ILE A 230 -14.12 -22.74 -14.80
N PRO A 231 -14.89 -22.33 -13.77
CA PRO A 231 -14.35 -21.68 -12.59
C PRO A 231 -13.27 -22.56 -11.95
N PHE A 232 -12.29 -21.93 -11.29
CA PHE A 232 -11.33 -22.67 -10.45
C PHE A 232 -12.10 -23.58 -9.48
N PRO A 233 -11.85 -24.91 -9.47
CA PRO A 233 -12.64 -25.87 -8.70
C PRO A 233 -12.25 -25.84 -7.22
N TYR A 234 -12.47 -24.70 -6.57
CA TYR A 234 -12.05 -24.44 -5.19
C TYR A 234 -12.56 -25.50 -4.21
N PHE A 235 -13.80 -25.97 -4.38
CA PHE A 235 -14.42 -26.93 -3.48
C PHE A 235 -13.94 -28.37 -3.68
N ASP A 236 -13.25 -28.67 -4.79
CA ASP A 236 -12.66 -29.98 -5.05
C ASP A 236 -11.27 -30.13 -4.39
N LEU A 237 -10.72 -29.02 -3.87
CA LEU A 237 -9.48 -29.04 -3.11
C LEU A 237 -9.68 -29.69 -1.73
N PRO A 238 -8.65 -30.33 -1.15
CA PRO A 238 -8.65 -30.71 0.25
C PRO A 238 -8.96 -29.53 1.18
N LYS A 239 -9.65 -29.79 2.28
CA LYS A 239 -10.14 -28.73 3.17
C LYS A 239 -9.00 -27.88 3.73
N GLU A 240 -7.86 -28.49 4.00
CA GLU A 240 -6.66 -27.83 4.51
C GLU A 240 -6.15 -26.79 3.50
N VAL A 241 -6.13 -27.14 2.21
CA VAL A 241 -5.71 -26.24 1.13
C VAL A 241 -6.68 -25.08 0.97
N GLN A 242 -7.98 -25.35 1.04
CA GLN A 242 -9.01 -24.30 1.05
C GLN A 242 -8.77 -23.28 2.18
N LEU A 243 -8.50 -23.75 3.40
CA LEU A 243 -8.24 -22.89 4.56
C LEU A 243 -6.93 -22.10 4.42
N ILE A 244 -5.86 -22.70 3.88
CA ILE A 244 -4.58 -22.01 3.60
C ILE A 244 -4.81 -20.87 2.60
N ILE A 245 -5.58 -21.11 1.53
CA ILE A 245 -5.93 -20.07 0.55
C ILE A 245 -6.68 -18.93 1.22
N LEU A 246 -7.69 -19.24 2.06
CA LEU A 246 -8.44 -18.21 2.78
C LEU A 246 -7.58 -17.44 3.78
N GLU A 247 -6.68 -18.09 4.50
CA GLU A 247 -5.74 -17.44 5.41
C GLU A 247 -4.83 -16.47 4.66
N PHE A 248 -4.33 -16.86 3.48
CA PHE A 248 -3.55 -15.98 2.62
C PHE A 248 -4.36 -14.78 2.10
N LEU A 249 -5.63 -15.00 1.73
CA LEU A 249 -6.50 -13.96 1.16
C LEU A 249 -7.06 -12.99 2.20
N LEU A 250 -7.32 -13.46 3.42
CA LEU A 250 -8.03 -12.72 4.47
C LEU A 250 -7.13 -12.28 5.61
N GLY A 251 -5.94 -12.89 5.75
CA GLY A 251 -4.91 -12.52 6.71
C GLY A 251 -3.83 -11.63 6.12
N ASN A 252 -2.97 -11.09 6.98
CA ASN A 252 -1.73 -10.39 6.63
C ASN A 252 -1.87 -9.20 5.65
N GLN A 253 -3.07 -8.63 5.49
CA GLN A 253 -3.27 -7.44 4.67
C GLN A 253 -2.88 -6.18 5.44
N LEU A 254 -2.36 -5.19 4.71
CA LEU A 254 -1.97 -3.91 5.29
C LEU A 254 -3.14 -2.91 5.19
N ASP A 255 -3.74 -2.53 6.31
CA ASP A 255 -4.85 -1.59 6.29
C ASP A 255 -4.41 -0.20 5.83
N PRO A 256 -4.91 0.32 4.68
CA PRO A 256 -4.52 1.64 4.20
C PRO A 256 -5.02 2.76 5.12
N TYR A 257 -6.06 2.54 5.92
CA TYR A 257 -6.61 3.60 6.80
C TYR A 257 -5.79 3.81 8.07
N LEU A 258 -4.81 2.94 8.33
CA LEU A 258 -3.87 3.13 9.43
C LEU A 258 -2.72 4.05 9.00
N PRO A 259 -2.21 4.89 9.93
CA PRO A 259 -1.01 5.67 9.69
C PRO A 259 0.20 4.74 9.45
N PRO A 260 1.26 5.22 8.78
CA PRO A 260 2.48 4.43 8.58
C PRO A 260 3.04 3.90 9.90
N GLU A 261 3.03 4.73 10.94
CA GLU A 261 3.45 4.38 12.29
C GLU A 261 2.48 3.34 12.90
N GLY A 262 2.95 2.10 13.04
CA GLY A 262 2.16 0.99 13.58
C GLY A 262 1.38 0.14 12.61
N ARG A 263 1.57 0.36 11.31
CA ARG A 263 0.90 -0.44 10.30
C ARG A 263 1.56 -1.81 10.19
N LEU A 264 0.96 -2.79 10.85
CA LEU A 264 1.40 -4.18 10.79
C LEU A 264 0.43 -5.01 9.94
N PRO A 265 0.92 -6.03 9.21
CA PRO A 265 0.07 -7.00 8.53
C PRO A 265 -0.98 -7.60 9.48
N GLY A 266 -2.24 -7.68 9.03
CA GLY A 266 -3.34 -8.27 9.81
C GLY A 266 -3.92 -7.36 10.91
N VAL A 267 -3.41 -6.13 11.08
CA VAL A 267 -4.06 -5.11 11.92
C VAL A 267 -5.05 -4.31 11.06
N ILE A 268 -6.34 -4.38 11.42
CA ILE A 268 -7.44 -3.78 10.67
C ILE A 268 -8.16 -2.77 11.55
N SER A 269 -8.33 -1.56 11.02
CA SER A 269 -9.08 -0.49 11.67
C SER A 269 -10.60 -0.77 11.67
N PHE A 270 -11.20 -0.73 12.86
CA PHE A 270 -12.64 -0.64 13.05
C PHE A 270 -13.05 0.83 13.04
N MET A 271 -13.39 1.32 11.85
CA MET A 271 -13.84 2.68 11.63
C MET A 271 -14.80 2.76 10.45
N ASP A 272 -15.67 3.77 10.46
CA ASP A 272 -16.53 4.04 9.30
C ASP A 272 -15.73 4.70 8.17
N ARG A 273 -15.38 3.88 7.18
CA ARG A 273 -14.59 4.30 6.01
C ARG A 273 -15.35 5.20 5.05
N LYS A 274 -16.69 5.21 5.11
CA LYS A 274 -17.53 6.06 4.24
C LYS A 274 -17.61 7.48 4.77
N SER A 275 -17.73 7.67 6.08
CA SER A 275 -17.79 9.01 6.71
C SER A 275 -16.46 9.75 6.74
N LEU A 276 -15.33 9.04 6.73
CA LEU A 276 -14.03 9.67 6.56
C LEU A 276 -14.03 10.42 5.23
N ARG A 277 -13.80 11.73 5.22
CA ARG A 277 -13.42 12.43 3.99
C ARG A 277 -11.91 12.30 3.85
N ILE A 278 -11.43 11.92 2.67
CA ILE A 278 -10.00 12.07 2.38
C ILE A 278 -9.74 13.57 2.39
N ASN A 279 -9.01 14.05 3.39
CA ASN A 279 -8.48 15.39 3.42
C ASN A 279 -6.98 15.31 3.71
N GLU A 280 -6.28 16.42 3.54
CA GLU A 280 -4.83 16.49 3.72
C GLU A 280 -4.39 16.06 5.13
N SER A 281 -5.27 16.14 6.13
CA SER A 281 -5.00 15.75 7.52
C SER A 281 -5.10 14.25 7.82
N ARG A 282 -5.74 13.44 6.96
CA ARG A 282 -5.89 11.98 7.15
C ARG A 282 -5.79 11.22 5.81
N PRO A 283 -4.62 11.26 5.14
CA PRO A 283 -4.42 10.53 3.89
C PRO A 283 -4.35 9.02 4.18
N LEU A 284 -4.79 8.16 3.24
CA LEU A 284 -4.55 6.74 3.45
C LEU A 284 -3.09 6.39 3.10
N THR A 285 -2.61 5.30 3.65
CA THR A 285 -1.24 4.80 3.48
C THR A 285 -1.20 3.72 2.40
N CYS A 286 -0.30 3.84 1.43
CA CYS A 286 -0.11 2.82 0.39
C CYS A 286 0.60 1.59 0.95
N CYS A 287 0.22 0.37 0.57
CA CYS A 287 0.95 -0.86 0.98
C CYS A 287 2.36 -0.97 0.38
N GLY A 288 2.72 -0.11 -0.58
CA GLY A 288 4.02 -0.16 -1.26
C GLY A 288 4.14 -1.24 -2.35
N THR A 289 3.21 -2.21 -2.40
CA THR A 289 3.18 -3.26 -3.43
C THR A 289 2.24 -2.94 -4.59
N CYS A 290 1.56 -1.78 -4.58
CA CYS A 290 0.58 -1.40 -5.61
C CYS A 290 1.20 -1.19 -7.01
N SER A 291 2.53 -1.14 -7.15
CA SER A 291 3.21 -1.17 -8.45
C SER A 291 4.67 -1.57 -8.29
N SER A 292 5.13 -2.54 -9.08
CA SER A 292 6.55 -2.93 -9.17
C SER A 292 7.46 -1.80 -9.65
N LEU A 293 6.90 -0.78 -10.32
CA LEU A 293 7.62 0.41 -10.77
C LEU A 293 7.81 1.43 -9.65
N LYS A 294 7.08 1.27 -8.54
CA LYS A 294 7.10 2.16 -7.40
C LYS A 294 6.83 3.65 -7.73
N ALA A 295 6.11 3.92 -8.82
CA ALA A 295 5.88 5.26 -9.34
C ALA A 295 4.75 6.05 -8.63
N ALA A 296 3.75 5.34 -8.12
CA ALA A 296 2.61 5.92 -7.42
C ALA A 296 1.85 4.84 -6.63
N CYS A 297 0.90 5.29 -5.82
CA CYS A 297 -0.11 4.43 -5.20
C CYS A 297 -1.24 4.14 -6.21
N PHE A 298 -1.55 2.85 -6.43
CA PHE A 298 -2.62 2.37 -7.32
C PHE A 298 -3.69 1.56 -6.55
N CYS A 299 -3.80 1.81 -5.26
CA CYS A 299 -4.60 0.97 -4.38
C CYS A 299 -6.10 1.31 -4.51
N ARG A 300 -6.95 0.29 -4.61
CA ARG A 300 -8.38 0.45 -4.90
C ARG A 300 -9.23 1.11 -3.79
N ALA A 301 -8.73 1.17 -2.56
CA ALA A 301 -9.51 1.44 -1.35
C ALA A 301 -10.46 2.64 -1.46
N ARG A 302 -10.04 3.78 -2.03
CA ARG A 302 -10.94 4.91 -2.37
C ARG A 302 -10.54 5.68 -3.62
N GLN A 303 -9.92 4.98 -4.56
CA GLN A 303 -9.51 5.55 -5.85
C GLN A 303 -10.23 4.80 -6.97
N THR A 304 -10.32 5.42 -8.13
CA THR A 304 -10.57 4.71 -9.38
C THR A 304 -9.23 4.19 -9.87
N ALA A 305 -8.77 3.13 -9.20
CA ALA A 305 -7.48 2.50 -9.48
C ALA A 305 -7.57 1.00 -9.21
N TYR A 306 -6.71 0.25 -9.90
CA TYR A 306 -6.54 -1.18 -9.67
C TYR A 306 -5.09 -1.56 -9.93
N SER A 307 -4.59 -2.53 -9.17
CA SER A 307 -3.27 -3.11 -9.33
C SER A 307 -3.36 -4.60 -9.07
N THR A 308 -2.67 -5.40 -9.89
CA THR A 308 -2.62 -6.86 -9.75
C THR A 308 -1.80 -7.32 -8.54
N THR A 309 -1.01 -6.43 -7.94
CA THR A 309 -0.10 -6.74 -6.82
C THR A 309 -0.38 -5.94 -5.54
N CYS A 310 -1.47 -5.17 -5.51
CA CYS A 310 -1.90 -4.43 -4.33
C CYS A 310 -2.24 -5.37 -3.15
N SER A 311 -1.52 -5.22 -2.03
CA SER A 311 -1.75 -5.95 -0.77
C SER A 311 -2.50 -5.13 0.29
N CYS A 312 -3.01 -3.95 -0.07
CA CYS A 312 -3.84 -3.16 0.85
C CYS A 312 -5.11 -3.91 1.23
N PHE A 313 -5.46 -3.83 2.51
CA PHE A 313 -6.71 -4.40 2.99
C PHE A 313 -7.90 -3.87 2.20
N SER A 314 -8.81 -4.79 1.90
CA SER A 314 -10.09 -4.49 1.28
C SER A 314 -11.18 -5.27 2.00
N SER A 315 -12.39 -4.70 2.04
CA SER A 315 -13.50 -5.34 2.73
C SER A 315 -13.70 -6.79 2.24
N PRO A 316 -13.74 -7.79 3.13
CA PRO A 316 -13.87 -9.20 2.76
C PRO A 316 -15.30 -9.57 2.33
N VAL A 317 -16.21 -8.60 2.19
CA VAL A 317 -17.62 -8.84 1.87
C VAL A 317 -17.80 -9.71 0.63
N SER A 318 -16.98 -9.56 -0.42
CA SER A 318 -17.07 -10.43 -1.61
C SER A 318 -16.85 -11.91 -1.29
N TYR A 319 -16.01 -12.22 -0.30
CA TYR A 319 -15.75 -13.58 0.17
C TYR A 319 -16.93 -14.10 1.02
N PHE A 320 -17.56 -13.23 1.79
CA PHE A 320 -18.73 -13.58 2.61
C PHE A 320 -20.00 -13.86 1.80
N LEU A 321 -20.03 -13.45 0.53
CA LEU A 321 -21.22 -13.56 -0.34
C LEU A 321 -21.15 -14.72 -1.36
N VAL A 322 -20.13 -15.60 -1.29
CA VAL A 322 -19.97 -16.71 -2.24
C VAL A 322 -21.01 -17.81 -2.02
N CYS A 323 -20.98 -18.47 -0.86
CA CYS A 323 -21.96 -19.47 -0.44
C CYS A 323 -21.88 -19.65 1.09
N ARG A 324 -22.82 -20.40 1.68
CA ARG A 324 -22.87 -20.59 3.14
C ARG A 324 -21.61 -21.26 3.72
N ALA A 325 -21.11 -22.31 3.08
CA ALA A 325 -19.91 -23.01 3.55
C ALA A 325 -18.67 -22.10 3.51
N PHE A 326 -18.48 -21.40 2.40
CA PHE A 326 -17.38 -20.45 2.22
C PHE A 326 -17.47 -19.27 3.19
N TYR A 327 -18.69 -18.77 3.44
CA TYR A 327 -18.94 -17.73 4.44
C TYR A 327 -18.47 -18.17 5.82
N GLU A 328 -18.81 -19.37 6.28
CA GLU A 328 -18.42 -19.86 7.60
C GLU A 328 -16.90 -19.96 7.76
N ASP A 329 -16.20 -20.50 6.75
CA ASP A 329 -14.74 -20.59 6.77
C ASP A 329 -14.08 -19.22 6.73
N ALA A 330 -14.48 -18.38 5.78
CA ALA A 330 -13.93 -17.04 5.58
C ALA A 330 -14.15 -16.17 6.82
N ARG A 331 -15.35 -16.24 7.41
CA ARG A 331 -15.69 -15.53 8.65
C ARG A 331 -14.82 -15.99 9.80
N ARG A 332 -14.71 -17.31 10.01
CA ARG A 332 -13.87 -17.89 11.06
C ARG A 332 -12.43 -17.42 10.95
N ILE A 333 -11.83 -17.54 9.76
CA ILE A 333 -10.45 -17.15 9.50
C ILE A 333 -10.28 -15.64 9.70
N PHE A 334 -11.13 -14.82 9.07
CA PHE A 334 -11.02 -13.37 9.11
C PHE A 334 -11.07 -12.82 10.53
N PHE A 335 -12.02 -13.25 11.35
CA PHE A 335 -12.17 -12.73 12.72
C PHE A 335 -11.17 -13.35 13.71
N THR A 336 -10.65 -14.55 13.45
CA THR A 336 -9.69 -15.21 14.37
C THR A 336 -8.26 -14.70 14.16
N ILE A 337 -7.83 -14.51 12.91
CA ILE A 337 -6.42 -14.23 12.59
C ILE A 337 -6.10 -12.73 12.65
N ASN A 338 -7.05 -11.88 12.29
CA ASN A 338 -6.80 -10.43 12.28
C ASN A 338 -6.92 -9.80 13.67
N ARG A 339 -6.16 -8.73 13.87
CA ARG A 339 -6.23 -7.87 15.05
C ARG A 339 -7.05 -6.64 14.71
N PHE A 340 -8.13 -6.40 15.44
CA PHE A 340 -9.00 -5.27 15.16
C PHE A 340 -8.64 -4.09 16.04
N ALA A 341 -8.41 -2.94 15.44
CA ALA A 341 -7.92 -1.75 16.13
C ALA A 341 -8.93 -0.60 16.05
N PHE A 342 -9.28 -0.04 17.19
CA PHE A 342 -9.89 1.28 17.28
C PHE A 342 -8.77 2.31 17.40
N VAL A 343 -8.75 3.29 16.49
CA VAL A 343 -7.70 4.34 16.38
C VAL A 343 -8.21 5.69 16.89
N GLU A 344 -9.42 5.71 17.46
CA GLU A 344 -10.07 6.88 18.02
C GLU A 344 -10.24 6.66 19.54
N GLU A 345 -10.42 7.73 20.31
CA GLU A 345 -10.56 7.67 21.78
C GLU A 345 -12.02 7.58 22.25
N ASP A 346 -12.98 7.78 21.35
CA ASP A 346 -14.38 8.02 21.68
C ASP A 346 -15.22 6.73 21.50
N PRO A 347 -15.71 6.13 22.61
CA PRO A 347 -16.45 4.87 22.56
C PRO A 347 -17.77 4.97 21.79
N ASP A 348 -18.39 6.15 21.69
CA ASP A 348 -19.66 6.29 20.99
C ASP A 348 -19.48 6.02 19.49
N PHE A 349 -18.36 6.48 18.90
CA PHE A 349 -17.99 6.14 17.52
C PHE A 349 -17.62 4.66 17.37
N MET A 350 -16.93 4.08 18.35
CA MET A 350 -16.57 2.64 18.33
C MET A 350 -17.83 1.76 18.31
N MET A 351 -18.78 2.06 19.20
CA MET A 351 -20.04 1.33 19.33
C MET A 351 -20.91 1.43 18.06
N GLY A 352 -20.91 2.58 17.39
CA GLY A 352 -21.60 2.76 16.11
C GLY A 352 -21.18 1.75 15.05
N PHE A 353 -19.90 1.36 15.02
CA PHE A 353 -19.39 0.36 14.08
C PHE A 353 -19.79 -1.07 14.49
N MET A 354 -19.74 -1.36 15.79
CA MET A 354 -19.96 -2.71 16.32
C MET A 354 -21.39 -3.22 16.11
N ASN A 355 -22.39 -2.34 16.09
CA ASN A 355 -23.80 -2.72 15.89
C ASN A 355 -24.08 -3.45 14.56
N SER A 356 -23.19 -3.37 13.58
CA SER A 356 -23.35 -4.01 12.26
C SER A 356 -22.83 -5.45 12.18
N ILE A 357 -22.14 -5.93 13.22
CA ILE A 357 -21.50 -7.25 13.26
C ILE A 357 -22.33 -8.16 14.19
N PRO A 358 -22.69 -9.39 13.77
CA PRO A 358 -23.44 -10.30 14.63
C PRO A 358 -22.58 -10.82 15.79
N THR A 359 -23.21 -11.11 16.94
CA THR A 359 -22.54 -11.69 18.13
C THR A 359 -21.71 -12.92 17.80
N SER A 360 -22.20 -13.80 16.92
CA SER A 360 -21.44 -15.00 16.53
C SER A 360 -20.11 -14.71 15.82
N SER A 361 -19.95 -13.52 15.22
CA SER A 361 -18.66 -13.06 14.70
C SER A 361 -17.79 -12.43 15.78
N PHE A 362 -18.37 -11.69 16.74
CA PHE A 362 -17.62 -11.15 17.88
C PHE A 362 -16.99 -12.24 18.75
N MET A 363 -17.69 -13.35 18.95
CA MET A 363 -17.16 -14.53 19.65
C MET A 363 -15.94 -15.17 18.96
N LEU A 364 -15.67 -14.85 17.69
CA LEU A 364 -14.49 -15.33 16.96
C LEU A 364 -13.29 -14.37 17.09
N ILE A 365 -13.52 -13.12 17.50
CA ILE A 365 -12.45 -12.13 17.62
C ILE A 365 -11.52 -12.48 18.77
N CYS A 366 -10.26 -12.71 18.44
CA CYS A 366 -9.25 -13.08 19.42
C CYS A 366 -8.38 -11.90 19.86
N HIS A 367 -8.34 -10.80 19.09
CA HIS A 367 -7.44 -9.68 19.36
C HIS A 367 -8.13 -8.34 19.09
N LEU A 368 -8.21 -7.50 20.12
CA LEU A 368 -8.75 -6.14 20.04
C LEU A 368 -7.75 -5.13 20.59
N VAL A 369 -7.53 -4.06 19.84
CA VAL A 369 -6.54 -3.02 20.14
C VAL A 369 -7.24 -1.67 20.27
N PHE A 370 -6.97 -0.94 21.35
CA PHE A 370 -7.40 0.44 21.52
C PHE A 370 -6.18 1.33 21.46
N LYS A 371 -6.11 2.19 20.45
CA LYS A 371 -5.03 3.15 20.26
C LYS A 371 -5.53 4.56 20.54
N PHE A 372 -4.98 5.17 21.56
CA PHE A 372 -5.24 6.56 21.94
C PHE A 372 -4.22 7.50 21.27
N PRO A 373 -4.65 8.51 20.50
CA PRO A 373 -3.75 9.42 19.79
C PRO A 373 -2.96 10.32 20.75
N ALA A 374 -1.76 10.73 20.31
CA ALA A 374 -0.86 11.61 21.08
C ALA A 374 -1.42 13.03 21.32
N MET A 375 -2.35 13.47 20.48
CA MET A 375 -3.01 14.76 20.65
C MET A 375 -4.33 14.53 21.38
N HIS A 376 -4.39 14.99 22.64
CA HIS A 376 -5.65 15.05 23.36
C HIS A 376 -6.62 15.95 22.58
N ARG A 377 -7.77 15.41 22.16
CA ARG A 377 -8.93 16.17 21.66
C ARG A 377 -8.59 17.25 20.61
N HIS A 378 -8.85 16.97 19.34
CA HIS A 378 -8.59 17.92 18.25
C HIS A 378 -9.16 19.33 18.54
N PRO A 379 -8.34 20.40 18.60
CA PRO A 379 -8.77 21.73 19.07
C PRO A 379 -9.86 22.37 18.19
N ALA A 380 -9.98 21.93 16.93
CA ALA A 380 -10.96 22.48 15.97
C ALA A 380 -12.42 22.02 16.17
N LYS A 381 -12.75 21.22 17.19
CA LYS A 381 -14.16 20.87 17.51
C LYS A 381 -14.55 21.32 18.92
N PRO A 382 -14.97 22.58 19.11
CA PRO A 382 -15.36 23.12 20.42
C PRO A 382 -16.56 22.41 21.07
N SER A 383 -17.31 21.58 20.33
CA SER A 383 -18.42 20.77 20.85
C SER A 383 -18.01 19.43 21.46
N HIS A 384 -16.75 18.97 21.33
CA HIS A 384 -16.24 17.73 21.92
C HIS A 384 -15.54 17.96 23.28
N LYS A 385 -16.18 18.71 24.18
CA LYS A 385 -15.94 18.53 25.62
C LYS A 385 -17.02 17.58 26.16
N PRO A 386 -16.97 16.25 25.95
CA PRO A 386 -17.65 15.38 26.89
C PRO A 386 -16.93 15.54 28.24
N HIS A 387 -17.68 15.87 29.30
CA HIS A 387 -17.18 15.74 30.67
C HIS A 387 -16.56 14.33 30.81
N GLU A 388 -15.42 14.20 31.48
CA GLU A 388 -14.76 12.89 31.69
C GLU A 388 -15.74 11.83 32.20
N ASP A 389 -16.70 12.24 33.04
CA ASP A 389 -17.75 11.38 33.55
C ASP A 389 -18.66 10.81 32.44
N SER A 390 -19.02 11.62 31.44
CA SER A 390 -19.79 11.16 30.27
C SER A 390 -18.99 10.16 29.45
N ALA A 391 -17.70 10.42 29.22
CA ALA A 391 -16.83 9.50 28.50
C ALA A 391 -16.67 8.17 29.26
N MET A 392 -16.53 8.22 30.58
CA MET A 392 -16.47 7.02 31.43
C MET A 392 -17.77 6.21 31.39
N VAL A 393 -18.93 6.87 31.26
CA VAL A 393 -20.21 6.20 31.01
C VAL A 393 -20.19 5.49 29.66
N SER A 394 -19.79 6.16 28.57
CA SER A 394 -19.68 5.51 27.24
C SER A 394 -18.70 4.33 27.25
N TRP A 395 -17.56 4.45 27.94
CA TRP A 395 -16.62 3.36 28.15
C TRP A 395 -17.23 2.20 28.94
N SER A 396 -18.08 2.47 29.94
CA SER A 396 -18.79 1.42 30.68
C SER A 396 -19.74 0.62 29.78
N VAL A 397 -20.41 1.29 28.84
CA VAL A 397 -21.29 0.66 27.85
C VAL A 397 -20.48 -0.23 26.91
N LEU A 398 -19.37 0.28 26.38
CA LEU A 398 -18.48 -0.49 25.50
C LEU A 398 -17.88 -1.71 26.21
N ARG A 399 -17.40 -1.57 27.46
CA ARG A 399 -16.89 -2.72 28.23
C ARG A 399 -17.97 -3.76 28.50
N ARG A 400 -19.18 -3.32 28.87
CA ARG A 400 -20.33 -4.22 29.02
C ARG A 400 -20.61 -4.97 27.72
N PHE A 401 -20.60 -4.27 26.58
CA PHE A 401 -20.77 -4.89 25.27
C PHE A 401 -19.69 -5.95 25.00
N ILE A 402 -18.41 -5.64 25.27
CA ILE A 402 -17.31 -6.59 25.12
C ILE A 402 -17.55 -7.85 25.96
N ARG A 403 -17.93 -7.68 27.23
CA ARG A 403 -18.24 -8.80 28.13
C ARG A 403 -19.40 -9.68 27.65
N GLU A 404 -20.43 -9.08 27.06
CA GLU A 404 -21.65 -9.78 26.63
C GLU A 404 -21.51 -10.44 25.26
N HIS A 405 -20.67 -9.91 24.37
CA HIS A 405 -20.61 -10.33 22.96
C HIS A 405 -19.31 -11.03 22.55
N PHE A 406 -18.25 -10.97 23.36
CA PHE A 406 -16.96 -11.61 23.06
C PHE A 406 -16.69 -12.79 23.98
N GLU A 407 -15.91 -13.75 23.47
CA GLU A 407 -15.42 -14.87 24.27
C GLU A 407 -14.15 -14.44 25.04
N LEU A 408 -14.32 -13.96 26.28
CA LEU A 408 -13.22 -13.37 27.06
C LEU A 408 -12.01 -14.30 27.19
N SER A 409 -12.21 -15.61 27.41
CA SER A 409 -11.13 -16.60 27.56
C SER A 409 -10.20 -16.72 26.35
N ARG A 410 -10.64 -16.25 25.17
CA ARG A 410 -9.86 -16.23 23.93
C ARG A 410 -9.43 -14.83 23.51
N LEU A 411 -10.10 -13.80 24.04
CA LEU A 411 -9.87 -12.41 23.70
C LEU A 411 -8.61 -11.87 24.39
N SER A 412 -7.75 -11.26 23.59
CA SER A 412 -6.60 -10.49 24.02
C SER A 412 -6.89 -9.01 23.78
N LEU A 413 -6.75 -8.18 24.81
CA LEU A 413 -6.91 -6.72 24.71
C LEU A 413 -5.55 -6.04 24.79
N THR A 414 -5.32 -5.07 23.91
CA THR A 414 -4.12 -4.22 23.95
C THR A 414 -4.51 -2.76 23.97
N ILE A 415 -4.04 -2.02 24.96
CA ILE A 415 -4.20 -0.56 25.06
C ILE A 415 -2.87 0.09 24.69
N VAL A 416 -2.90 1.05 23.77
CA VAL A 416 -1.72 1.81 23.35
C VAL A 416 -2.04 3.29 23.47
N ASP A 417 -1.44 3.95 24.46
CA ASP A 417 -1.51 5.39 24.65
C ASP A 417 -0.21 6.06 24.20
N LEU A 418 -0.31 6.90 23.15
CA LEU A 418 0.83 7.61 22.60
C LEU A 418 1.17 8.92 23.35
N GLY A 419 0.61 9.10 24.54
CA GLY A 419 0.93 10.22 25.44
C GLY A 419 0.47 11.57 24.91
N THR A 420 1.27 12.60 25.18
CA THR A 420 0.94 14.00 24.84
C THR A 420 1.92 14.66 23.85
N LYS A 421 2.87 13.90 23.26
CA LYS A 421 3.97 14.33 22.36
C LYS A 421 4.09 15.86 22.18
N GLU A 422 5.01 16.48 22.93
CA GLU A 422 5.36 17.91 22.82
C GLU A 422 4.18 18.89 23.01
N SER A 423 3.13 18.52 23.77
CA SER A 423 2.09 19.48 24.11
C SER A 423 2.70 20.67 24.85
N SER A 424 2.40 21.89 24.39
CA SER A 424 2.84 23.15 25.01
C SER A 424 2.22 23.42 26.39
N TRP A 425 1.43 22.48 26.91
CA TRP A 425 0.62 22.61 28.12
C TRP A 425 1.23 21.80 29.26
N GLN A 426 1.90 22.48 30.18
CA GLN A 426 2.69 21.88 31.27
C GLN A 426 1.93 20.86 32.16
N ASN A 427 0.59 20.95 32.26
CA ASN A 427 -0.22 20.06 33.11
C ASN A 427 -1.07 19.04 32.32
N ALA A 428 -1.02 19.02 30.99
CA ALA A 428 -1.88 18.16 30.18
C ALA A 428 -1.59 16.66 30.39
N ALA A 429 -0.31 16.31 30.54
CA ALA A 429 0.13 14.93 30.80
C ALA A 429 -0.43 14.41 32.14
N THR A 430 -0.36 15.19 33.22
CA THR A 430 -0.83 14.74 34.55
C THR A 430 -2.35 14.47 34.57
N HIS A 431 -3.14 15.36 33.98
CA HIS A 431 -4.59 15.17 33.89
C HIS A 431 -4.96 13.96 33.00
N ARG A 432 -4.27 13.81 31.86
CA ARG A 432 -4.46 12.66 30.96
C ARG A 432 -4.10 11.35 31.68
N ASN A 433 -2.95 11.27 32.32
CA ASN A 433 -2.50 10.08 33.05
C ASN A 433 -3.52 9.70 34.13
N LYS A 434 -4.04 10.66 34.90
CA LYS A 434 -5.09 10.39 35.90
C LYS A 434 -6.36 9.80 35.26
N TYR A 435 -6.80 10.36 34.13
CA TYR A 435 -7.95 9.83 33.40
C TYR A 435 -7.69 8.42 32.84
N VAL A 436 -6.54 8.20 32.19
CA VAL A 436 -6.16 6.90 31.61
C VAL A 436 -6.03 5.84 32.71
N ARG A 437 -5.44 6.16 33.87
CA ARG A 437 -5.40 5.27 35.03
C ARG A 437 -6.80 4.87 35.50
N LYS A 438 -7.70 5.85 35.70
CA LYS A 438 -9.11 5.61 36.08
C LYS A 438 -9.83 4.74 35.06
N LEU A 439 -9.57 4.96 33.76
CA LEU A 439 -10.12 4.14 32.69
C LEU A 439 -9.60 2.70 32.76
N LEU A 440 -8.28 2.51 32.87
CA LEU A 440 -7.63 1.19 32.94
C LEU A 440 -8.07 0.39 34.18
N GLU A 441 -8.20 1.04 35.33
CA GLU A 441 -8.77 0.40 36.54
C GLU A 441 -10.16 -0.16 36.28
N ALA A 442 -10.97 0.55 35.48
CA ALA A 442 -12.32 0.12 35.19
C ALA A 442 -12.33 -1.24 34.47
N PHE A 443 -11.37 -1.54 33.58
CA PHE A 443 -11.27 -2.82 32.84
C PHE A 443 -11.16 -4.07 33.73
N GLN A 444 -11.00 -3.92 35.06
CA GLN A 444 -11.07 -5.02 36.02
C GLN A 444 -12.37 -5.85 35.90
N ASP A 445 -13.46 -5.28 35.39
CA ASP A 445 -14.71 -6.02 35.16
C ASP A 445 -14.67 -6.99 33.97
N LEU A 446 -13.59 -6.98 33.18
CA LEU A 446 -13.29 -7.92 32.10
C LEU A 446 -12.34 -9.05 32.53
N ARG A 447 -12.32 -9.40 33.82
CA ARG A 447 -11.56 -10.57 34.29
C ARG A 447 -11.92 -11.84 33.51
N GLY A 448 -10.90 -12.63 33.18
CA GLY A 448 -11.03 -13.84 32.35
C GLY A 448 -10.57 -13.65 30.90
N LEU A 449 -10.00 -12.48 30.56
CA LEU A 449 -9.29 -12.28 29.30
C LEU A 449 -8.14 -13.28 29.13
N ARG A 450 -7.86 -13.67 27.88
CA ARG A 450 -6.66 -14.44 27.53
C ARG A 450 -5.39 -13.64 27.85
N GLU A 451 -5.41 -12.37 27.50
CA GLU A 451 -4.29 -11.44 27.68
C GLU A 451 -4.79 -10.00 27.76
N PHE A 452 -4.16 -9.18 28.59
CA PHE A 452 -4.38 -7.73 28.66
C PHE A 452 -3.02 -7.04 28.72
N ARG A 453 -2.71 -6.20 27.74
CA ARG A 453 -1.43 -5.47 27.63
C ARG A 453 -1.65 -3.98 27.50
N VAL A 454 -0.78 -3.20 28.12
CA VAL A 454 -0.87 -1.75 28.13
C VAL A 454 0.49 -1.14 27.77
N PHE A 455 0.49 -0.20 26.84
CA PHE A 455 1.61 0.69 26.55
C PHE A 455 1.21 2.13 26.85
N LEU A 456 1.97 2.83 27.70
CA LEU A 456 1.72 4.20 28.12
C LEU A 456 2.98 5.05 27.91
N GLU A 457 3.01 5.88 26.85
CA GLU A 457 4.17 6.73 26.53
C GLU A 457 4.57 7.63 27.72
N ASP A 458 3.59 8.30 28.34
CA ASP A 458 3.82 9.28 29.42
C ASP A 458 3.77 8.66 30.85
N ASP A 459 3.50 7.35 30.99
CA ASP A 459 3.27 6.70 32.30
C ASP A 459 3.62 5.21 32.34
N GLN A 460 4.78 4.84 31.80
CA GLN A 460 5.25 3.46 31.71
C GLN A 460 5.24 2.72 33.06
N SER A 461 5.47 3.46 34.16
CA SER A 461 5.49 2.90 35.53
C SER A 461 4.16 2.25 35.94
N TYR A 462 3.04 2.67 35.34
CA TYR A 462 1.70 2.17 35.66
C TYR A 462 1.28 0.97 34.80
N GLU A 463 1.98 0.66 33.71
CA GLU A 463 1.61 -0.42 32.78
C GLU A 463 1.42 -1.76 33.49
N LEU A 464 2.42 -2.19 34.27
CA LEU A 464 2.39 -3.47 34.97
C LEU A 464 1.27 -3.49 36.04
N THR A 465 1.05 -2.35 36.71
CA THR A 465 -0.05 -2.22 37.68
C THR A 465 -1.40 -2.38 37.01
N ALA A 466 -1.63 -1.72 35.87
CA ALA A 466 -2.86 -1.88 35.09
C ALA A 466 -3.07 -3.31 34.61
N GLU A 467 -2.02 -3.97 34.10
CA GLU A 467 -2.07 -5.37 33.67
C GLU A 467 -2.44 -6.31 34.83
N GLN A 468 -1.86 -6.10 36.02
CA GLN A 468 -2.16 -6.88 37.23
C GLN A 468 -3.59 -6.67 37.75
N LEU A 469 -4.14 -5.46 37.65
CA LEU A 469 -5.51 -5.17 38.10
C LEU A 469 -6.54 -6.00 37.31
N VAL A 470 -6.34 -6.11 35.99
CA VAL A 470 -7.25 -6.81 35.08
C VAL A 470 -7.01 -8.32 35.10
N MET A 471 -5.76 -8.77 34.97
CA MET A 471 -5.42 -10.20 34.87
C MET A 471 -5.32 -10.90 36.23
N GLY A 472 -5.22 -10.15 37.33
CA GLY A 472 -4.99 -10.70 38.67
C GLY A 472 -3.64 -11.39 38.80
N ARG A 473 -3.61 -12.56 39.45
CA ARG A 473 -2.36 -13.33 39.66
C ARG A 473 -1.84 -14.00 38.39
N ALA A 474 -2.57 -13.94 37.28
CA ALA A 474 -2.25 -14.61 36.01
C ALA A 474 -1.39 -13.76 35.07
N VAL A 475 -0.77 -12.66 35.54
CA VAL A 475 0.15 -11.86 34.70
C VAL A 475 1.36 -12.71 34.34
N ALA A 476 1.35 -13.27 33.14
CA ALA A 476 2.54 -13.83 32.52
C ALA A 476 3.54 -12.70 32.26
N SER A 477 4.81 -12.94 32.55
CA SER A 477 5.92 -12.05 32.19
C SER A 477 5.78 -11.59 30.74
N ARG A 478 5.93 -10.29 30.47
CA ARG A 478 5.88 -9.73 29.10
C ARG A 478 6.92 -10.48 28.26
N PRO A 479 6.54 -11.12 27.13
CA PRO A 479 7.51 -11.71 26.23
C PRO A 479 8.50 -10.63 25.78
N LEU A 480 9.80 -10.96 25.76
CA LEU A 480 10.85 -10.01 25.39
C LEU A 480 10.70 -9.49 23.94
N ASP A 481 9.94 -10.20 23.12
CA ASP A 481 9.67 -9.95 21.70
C ASP A 481 8.27 -9.38 21.42
N PHE A 482 7.48 -9.05 22.46
CA PHE A 482 6.13 -8.51 22.24
C PHE A 482 6.20 -7.11 21.60
N GLN A 483 5.68 -7.01 20.38
CA GLN A 483 5.61 -5.73 19.65
C GLN A 483 4.23 -5.10 19.80
N PHE A 484 4.18 -3.92 20.40
CA PHE A 484 2.95 -3.12 20.44
C PHE A 484 2.63 -2.56 19.05
N PRO A 485 1.40 -2.76 18.55
CA PRO A 485 0.93 -2.03 17.39
C PRO A 485 1.03 -0.51 17.64
N PHE A 486 1.36 0.29 16.62
CA PHE A 486 1.43 1.76 16.73
C PHE A 486 2.57 2.37 17.53
N VAL A 487 3.46 1.57 18.09
CA VAL A 487 4.69 2.02 18.73
C VAL A 487 5.85 1.82 17.75
N GLU A 488 6.67 2.85 17.52
CA GLU A 488 7.92 2.69 16.79
C GLU A 488 8.89 1.95 17.71
N ASN A 489 9.19 0.68 17.41
CA ASN A 489 10.19 -0.07 18.16
C ASN A 489 11.57 0.52 17.83
N GLY A 490 11.98 1.54 18.58
CA GLY A 490 13.31 2.12 18.59
C GLY A 490 14.14 1.49 19.70
N HIS A 491 14.97 0.50 19.35
CA HIS A 491 16.23 0.25 20.03
C HIS A 491 17.36 0.42 19.01
#